data_AF-A0A972MK46-F1
#
_entry.id   AF-A0A972MK46-F1
#
_cell.length_a   1.000
_cell.length_b   1.000
_cell.length_c   1.000
_cell.angle_alpha   90.00
_cell.angle_beta   90.00
_cell.angle_gamma   90.00
#
_symmetry.space_group_name_H-M   'P 1'
#
loop_
_entity.id
_entity.type
_entity.pdbx_description
1 polymer ?
#
loop_
_entity_poly.entity_id
_entity_poly.type
_entity_poly.pdbx_seq_one_letter_code
_entity_poly.pdbx_strand_id
1 'polypeptide(L)' 'MKSKNLENLKKIEDTNEECYKCGIKGVPLYEDENIEGLYFCEKCWSERFKTEEIEKWGFEEEIPYE' A
#
# COMPACT_ATOMS: atom_id res chain seq x y z
N MET A 1 -9.04 10.98 9.91
CA MET A 1 -8.51 10.16 8.80
C MET A 1 -7.19 9.58 9.26
N LYS A 2 -7.05 8.25 9.36
CA LYS A 2 -5.76 7.64 9.70
C LYS A 2 -4.84 7.80 8.48
N SER A 3 -3.74 8.54 8.63
CA SER A 3 -2.70 8.62 7.62
C SER A 3 -2.11 7.22 7.44
N LYS A 4 -2.38 6.58 6.30
CA LYS A 4 -1.83 5.28 5.98
C LYS A 4 -0.35 5.45 5.62
N ASN A 5 0.50 5.35 6.63
CA ASN A 5 1.95 5.35 6.50
C ASN A 5 2.47 3.93 6.68
N LEU A 6 3.51 3.57 5.94
CA LEU A 6 4.25 2.30 6.08
C LEU A 6 4.64 2.01 7.53
N GLU A 7 4.89 3.07 8.30
CA GLU A 7 5.28 3.02 9.72
C GLU A 7 4.22 2.39 10.62
N ASN A 8 2.96 2.34 10.19
CA ASN A 8 1.87 1.71 10.93
C ASN A 8 1.69 0.22 10.57
N LEU A 9 2.34 -0.26 9.51
CA LEU A 9 2.26 -1.64 9.08
C LEU A 9 3.31 -2.49 9.78
N LYS A 10 2.97 -3.74 10.07
CA LYS A 10 3.89 -4.67 10.69
C LYS A 10 4.96 -5.07 9.67
N LYS A 11 6.18 -4.57 9.89
CA LYS A 11 7.36 -4.90 9.08
C LYS A 11 7.92 -6.25 9.50
N ILE A 12 8.20 -7.09 8.51
CA ILE A 12 9.00 -8.30 8.67
C ILE A 12 10.28 -8.16 7.83
N GLU A 13 11.38 -8.65 8.39
CA GLU A 13 12.67 -8.78 7.70
C GLU A 13 12.99 -10.24 7.39
N ASP A 14 11.98 -11.12 7.51
CA ASP A 14 12.11 -12.54 7.27
C ASP A 14 12.44 -12.79 5.80
N THR A 15 13.51 -13.54 5.56
CA THR A 15 14.04 -13.80 4.21
C THR A 15 13.29 -14.91 3.49
N ASN A 16 12.40 -15.64 4.17
CA ASN A 16 11.61 -16.71 3.55
C ASN A 16 10.32 -16.19 2.89
N GLU A 17 9.82 -15.04 3.32
CA GLU A 17 8.60 -14.45 2.75
C GLU A 17 8.89 -13.63 1.49
N GLU A 18 7.89 -13.59 0.61
CA GLU A 18 7.94 -12.83 -0.64
C GLU A 18 6.78 -11.84 -0.77
N CYS A 19 7.01 -10.74 -1.47
CA CYS A 19 5.93 -9.82 -1.78
C CYS A 19 4.85 -10.52 -2.61
N TYR A 20 3.63 -10.57 -2.12
CA TYR A 20 2.51 -11.23 -2.80
C TYR A 20 2.22 -10.64 -4.19
N LYS A 21 2.49 -9.35 -4.42
CA LYS A 21 2.24 -8.69 -5.72
C LYS A 21 3.36 -8.90 -6.74
N CYS A 22 4.62 -8.86 -6.33
CA CYS A 22 5.76 -8.83 -7.26
C CYS A 22 6.80 -9.93 -7.05
N GLY A 23 6.64 -10.80 -6.05
CA GLY A 23 7.51 -11.95 -5.77
C GLY A 23 8.93 -11.61 -5.29
N ILE A 24 9.20 -10.34 -4.95
CA ILE A 24 10.53 -9.95 -4.45
C ILE A 24 10.79 -10.58 -3.08
N LYS A 25 11.98 -11.15 -2.92
CA LYS A 25 12.49 -11.80 -1.69
C LYS A 25 13.68 -11.04 -1.13
N GLY A 26 13.94 -11.22 0.16
CA GLY A 26 15.12 -10.64 0.81
C GLY A 26 15.08 -9.12 0.92
N VAL A 27 13.89 -8.53 0.83
CA VAL A 27 13.63 -7.12 1.10
C VAL A 27 12.63 -7.00 2.25
N PRO A 28 12.58 -5.87 2.95
CA PRO A 28 11.53 -5.61 3.92
C PRO A 28 10.13 -5.78 3.33
N LEU A 29 9.33 -6.60 3.98
CA LEU A 29 7.92 -6.77 3.65
C LEU A 29 7.05 -6.25 4.79
N TYR A 30 5.86 -5.79 4.44
CA TYR A 30 4.90 -5.19 5.36
C TYR A 30 3.59 -5.94 5.22
N GLU A 31 3.08 -6.45 6.34
CA GLU A 31 1.81 -7.18 6.43
C GLU A 31 0.63 -6.26 6.12
N ASP A 32 -0.38 -6.79 5.44
CA ASP A 32 -1.65 -6.11 5.22
C ASP A 32 -2.48 -6.04 6.50
N GLU A 33 -2.91 -4.83 6.86
CA GLU A 33 -3.73 -4.61 8.06
C GLU A 33 -5.12 -5.26 7.97
N ASN A 34 -5.58 -5.58 6.76
CA ASN A 34 -6.88 -6.20 6.50
C ASN A 34 -6.79 -7.72 6.31
N ILE A 35 -5.61 -8.25 5.95
CA ILE A 35 -5.42 -9.67 5.63
C ILE A 35 -4.13 -10.18 6.29
N GLU A 36 -4.29 -10.96 7.35
CA GLU A 36 -3.18 -11.62 8.05
C GLU A 36 -2.46 -12.63 7.14
N GLY A 37 -1.12 -12.67 7.22
CA GLY A 37 -0.31 -13.57 6.40
C GLY A 37 -0.11 -13.11 4.95
N LEU A 38 -0.50 -11.87 4.62
CA LEU A 38 -0.31 -11.30 3.30
C LEU A 38 0.68 -10.14 3.36
N TYR A 39 1.82 -10.29 2.68
CA TYR A 39 2.94 -9.36 2.80
C TYR A 39 3.24 -8.67 1.47
N PHE A 40 3.52 -7.37 1.52
CA PHE A 40 3.93 -6.59 0.35
C PHE A 40 5.21 -5.82 0.62
N CYS A 41 6.03 -5.64 -0.42
CA CYS A 41 7.20 -4.78 -0.32
C CYS A 41 6.81 -3.30 -0.25
N GLU A 42 7.73 -2.48 0.25
CA GLU A 42 7.58 -1.02 0.36
C GLU A 42 7.06 -0.39 -0.93
N LYS A 43 7.60 -0.83 -2.08
CA LYS A 43 7.24 -0.28 -3.39
C LYS A 43 5.76 -0.52 -3.72
N CYS A 44 5.27 -1.73 -3.48
CA CYS A 44 3.87 -2.08 -3.76
C CYS A 44 2.90 -1.37 -2.81
N TRP A 45 3.31 -1.15 -1.55
CA TRP A 45 2.56 -0.32 -0.62
C TRP A 45 2.57 1.15 -1.00
N SER A 46 3.72 1.70 -1.40
CA SER A 46 3.85 3.07 -1.87
C SER A 46 2.96 3.35 -3.09
N GLU A 47 2.86 2.41 -4.03
CA GLU A 47 1.91 2.51 -5.14
C GLU A 47 0.46 2.61 -4.66
N ARG A 48 0.06 1.79 -3.67
CA ARG A 48 -1.29 1.84 -3.10
C ARG A 48 -1.57 3.18 -2.41
N PHE A 49 -0.65 3.67 -1.58
CA PHE A 49 -0.82 4.95 -0.92
C PHE A 49 -0.95 6.10 -1.92
N LYS A 50 -0.15 6.08 -3.01
CA LYS A 50 -0.27 7.07 -4.08
C LYS A 50 -1.65 7.03 -4.76
N THR A 51 -2.19 5.84 -5.03
CA THR A 51 -3.55 5.72 -5.60
C THR A 51 -4.60 6.27 -4.64
N GLU A 52 -4.51 5.98 -3.35
CA GLU A 52 -5.45 6.51 -2.35
C GLU A 52 -5.33 8.05 -2.20
N GLU A 53 -4.14 8.62 -2.32
CA GLU A 53 -3.95 10.07 -2.35
C GLU A 53 -4.54 10.70 -3.62
N ILE A 54 -4.39 10.05 -4.78
CA ILE A 54 -4.99 10.52 -6.04
C ILE A 54 -6.51 10.45 -6.00
N GLU A 55 -7.12 9.38 -5.47
CA GLU A 55 -8.57 9.28 -5.31
C GLU A 55 -9.12 10.36 -4.36
N LYS A 56 -8.30 10.84 -3.42
CA LYS A 56 -8.66 11.97 -2.55
C LYS A 56 -8.62 13.32 -3.25
N TRP A 57 -7.86 13.44 -4.34
CA TRP A 57 -7.71 14.65 -5.16
C TRP A 57 -8.59 14.63 -6.42
N GLY A 58 -9.03 13.46 -6.87
CA GLY A 58 -9.76 13.26 -8.13
C GLY A 58 -11.27 13.54 -8.07
N PHE A 59 -11.75 14.36 -7.13
CA PHE A 59 -13.18 14.67 -6.98
C PHE A 59 -13.46 16.19 -7.04
N GLU A 60 -12.75 16.90 -7.92
CA GLU A 60 -13.12 18.25 -8.37
C GLU A 60 -13.26 18.27 -9.90
N GLU A 61 -14.10 17.40 -10.45
CA GLU A 61 -14.64 17.63 -11.79
C GLU A 61 -16.07 18.16 -11.62
N GLU A 62 -16.22 19.49 -11.66
CA GLU A 62 -17.53 20.12 -11.83
C GLU A 62 -18.09 19.67 -13.18
N ILE A 63 -19.11 18.81 -13.16
CA ILE A 63 -19.98 18.57 -14.30
C ILE A 63 -20.58 19.92 -14.75
N PRO A 64 -20.32 20.40 -15.98
CA PRO A 64 -20.96 21.61 -16.47
C PRO A 64 -22.47 21.37 -16.55
N TYR A 65 -23.28 22.25 -15.95
CA TYR A 65 -24.72 22.23 -16.13
C TYR A 65 -25.05 22.71 -17.55
N GLU A 66 -25.74 21.89 -18.34
CA GLU A 66 -26.41 22.29 -19.60
C GLU A 66 -27.66 23.14 -19.35
#